data_AF-A0A5J5DF19-F1
#
_entry.id   AF-A0A5J5DF19-F1
#
_cell.length_a   1.000
_cell.length_b   1.000
_cell.length_c   1.000
_cell.angle_alpha   90.00
_cell.angle_beta   90.00
_cell.angle_gamma   90.00
#
_symmetry.space_group_name_H-M   'P 1'
#
loop_
_entity.id
_entity.type
_entity.pdbx_description
1 polymer ?
#
loop_
_entity_poly.entity_id
_entity_poly.type
_entity_poly.pdbx_seq_one_letter_code
_entity_poly.pdbx_strand_id
1 'polypeptide(L)'
;MSDPRDIDEDAILKGLSAEELDRLEEELMEMDPENAMLPAGFRQRDQTKKSPTGTFDREALQQHLEKEALEHEDREDLVPFTKEKKGKTFVPKKPAEIPEHEQVKLEPELEEALKNATDAEMCDIAVTLLSHAKQKGRHPESQSRVCPAPPACQRDGRCTPGWSPDED
;
A
#
# COMPACT_ATOMS: atom_id res chain seq x y z
N MET A 1 19.47 -38.51 -18.15
CA MET A 1 19.82 -37.11 -17.83
C MET A 1 21.30 -37.01 -18.14
N SER A 2 21.69 -36.27 -19.18
CA SER A 2 23.11 -36.05 -19.49
C SER A 2 23.75 -35.22 -18.37
N ASP A 3 25.01 -35.50 -18.03
CA ASP A 3 25.76 -34.72 -17.07
C ASP A 3 25.88 -33.26 -17.58
N PRO A 4 25.52 -32.24 -16.77
CA PRO A 4 25.59 -30.83 -17.18
C PRO A 4 27.02 -30.30 -17.39
N ARG A 5 28.04 -31.15 -17.19
CA ARG A 5 29.46 -30.85 -17.39
C ARG A 5 29.97 -31.23 -18.79
N ASP A 6 29.16 -31.96 -19.57
CA ASP A 6 29.51 -32.41 -20.92
C ASP A 6 28.93 -31.50 -22.02
N ILE A 7 28.46 -30.30 -21.65
CA ILE A 7 27.92 -29.29 -22.55
C ILE A 7 29.07 -28.35 -22.94
N ASP A 8 29.22 -28.09 -24.24
CA ASP A 8 30.19 -27.12 -24.75
C ASP A 8 29.70 -25.68 -24.53
N GLU A 9 30.12 -25.09 -23.41
CA GLU A 9 29.76 -23.73 -23.01
C GLU A 9 30.24 -22.67 -24.02
N ASP A 10 31.43 -22.85 -24.60
CA ASP A 10 32.02 -21.91 -25.55
C ASP A 10 31.24 -21.87 -26.87
N ALA A 11 30.74 -23.02 -27.33
CA ALA A 11 29.90 -23.08 -28.53
C ALA A 11 28.54 -22.38 -28.33
N ILE A 12 27.97 -22.47 -27.13
CA ILE A 12 26.70 -21.80 -26.78
C ILE A 12 26.91 -20.28 -26.68
N LEU A 13 27.97 -19.83 -25.99
CA LEU A 13 28.27 -18.40 -25.83
C LEU A 13 28.55 -17.71 -27.17
N LYS A 14 29.21 -18.41 -28.12
CA LYS A 14 29.43 -17.89 -29.48
C LYS A 14 28.16 -17.79 -30.33
N GLY A 15 27.12 -18.55 -29.98
CA GLY A 15 25.84 -18.56 -30.70
C GLY A 15 24.91 -17.41 -30.32
N LEU A 16 25.17 -16.72 -29.21
CA LEU A 16 24.37 -15.61 -28.71
C LEU A 16 24.75 -14.30 -29.41
N SER A 17 23.75 -13.47 -29.68
CA SER A 17 23.97 -12.09 -30.12
C SER A 17 24.51 -11.22 -28.98
N ALA A 18 25.09 -10.06 -29.30
CA ALA A 18 25.62 -9.13 -28.29
C ALA A 18 24.55 -8.69 -27.27
N GLU A 19 23.30 -8.48 -27.73
CA GLU A 19 22.18 -8.12 -26.85
C GLU A 19 21.72 -9.27 -25.94
N GLU A 20 21.93 -10.52 -26.37
CA GLU A 20 21.64 -11.71 -25.55
C GLU A 20 22.74 -11.96 -24.53
N LEU A 21 24.00 -11.70 -24.89
CA LEU A 21 25.12 -11.74 -23.95
C LEU A 21 24.97 -10.68 -22.85
N ASP A 22 24.63 -9.44 -23.21
CA ASP A 22 24.33 -8.37 -22.24
C ASP A 22 23.22 -8.80 -21.26
N ARG A 23 22.12 -9.34 -21.78
CA ARG A 23 21.01 -9.83 -20.93
C ARG A 23 21.41 -10.99 -20.04
N LEU A 24 22.20 -11.93 -20.56
CA LEU A 24 22.69 -13.06 -19.79
C LEU A 24 23.61 -12.60 -18.65
N GLU A 25 24.49 -11.64 -18.91
CA GLU A 25 25.34 -11.02 -17.88
C GLU A 25 24.47 -10.37 -16.79
N GLU A 26 23.39 -9.68 -17.17
CA GLU A 26 22.45 -9.09 -16.23
C GLU A 26 21.74 -10.12 -15.34
N GLU A 27 21.29 -11.23 -15.90
CA GLU A 27 20.62 -12.31 -15.16
C GLU A 27 21.60 -13.02 -14.20
N LEU A 28 22.84 -13.24 -14.64
CA LEU A 28 23.89 -13.84 -13.81
C LEU A 28 24.24 -12.96 -12.61
N MET A 29 24.32 -11.64 -12.82
CA MET A 29 24.54 -10.69 -11.74
C MET A 29 23.40 -10.69 -10.72
N GLU A 30 22.13 -10.87 -11.13
CA GLU A 30 21.00 -10.93 -10.19
C GLU A 30 20.98 -12.23 -9.37
N MET A 31 21.34 -13.35 -10.01
CA MET A 31 21.36 -14.69 -9.40
C MET A 31 22.59 -14.97 -8.53
N ASP A 32 23.52 -14.01 -8.38
CA ASP A 32 24.72 -14.18 -7.56
C ASP A 32 24.35 -14.44 -6.08
N PRO A 33 24.72 -15.60 -5.49
CA PRO A 33 24.51 -15.86 -4.07
C PRO A 33 25.21 -14.85 -3.15
N GLU A 34 26.29 -14.20 -3.60
CA GLU A 34 27.03 -13.19 -2.84
C GLU A 34 26.28 -11.85 -2.77
N ASN A 35 25.33 -11.58 -3.67
CA ASN A 35 24.45 -10.41 -3.54
C ASN A 35 23.73 -10.40 -2.21
N ALA A 36 23.37 -11.57 -1.66
CA ALA A 36 22.73 -11.71 -0.36
C ALA A 36 23.57 -11.16 0.80
N MET A 37 24.89 -11.07 0.64
CA MET A 37 25.84 -10.53 1.63
C MET A 37 26.08 -9.03 1.46
N LEU A 38 25.79 -8.45 0.28
CA LEU A 38 26.02 -7.04 -0.01
C LEU A 38 24.94 -6.14 0.60
N PRO A 39 25.27 -4.92 1.07
CA PRO A 39 24.27 -3.93 1.46
C PRO A 39 23.34 -3.57 0.28
N ALA A 40 22.08 -3.22 0.57
CA ALA A 40 21.05 -3.01 -0.45
C ALA A 40 21.44 -2.01 -1.56
N GLY A 41 22.20 -0.94 -1.21
CA GLY A 41 22.65 0.05 -2.18
C GLY A 41 23.65 -0.47 -3.22
N PHE A 42 24.40 -1.53 -2.90
CA PHE A 42 25.33 -2.19 -3.83
C PHE A 42 24.67 -3.31 -4.66
N ARG A 43 23.43 -3.69 -4.32
CA ARG A 43 22.62 -4.61 -5.13
C ARG A 43 21.84 -3.88 -6.22
N GLN A 44 21.60 -2.59 -6.02
CA GLN A 44 20.82 -1.79 -6.95
C GLN A 44 21.64 -1.55 -8.22
N ARG A 45 21.09 -1.97 -9.35
CA ARG A 45 21.70 -1.75 -10.67
C ARG A 45 21.76 -0.27 -11.03
N ASP A 46 22.78 0.10 -11.78
CA ASP A 46 22.87 1.42 -12.39
C ASP A 46 21.73 1.60 -13.41
N GLN A 47 20.92 2.64 -13.20
CA GLN A 47 19.76 2.93 -14.05
C GLN A 47 20.15 3.48 -15.43
N THR A 48 21.44 3.77 -15.65
CA THR A 48 21.94 4.34 -16.89
C THR A 48 23.29 3.74 -17.27
N LYS A 49 23.46 3.37 -18.55
CA LYS A 49 24.76 2.97 -19.12
C LYS A 49 25.73 4.16 -19.33
N LYS A 50 25.32 5.38 -18.95
CA LYS A 50 26.10 6.62 -19.15
C LYS A 50 27.12 6.75 -18.02
N SER A 51 28.35 7.09 -18.36
CA SER A 51 29.37 7.39 -17.36
C SER A 51 28.99 8.65 -16.55
N PRO A 52 29.43 8.74 -15.28
CA PRO A 52 29.13 9.90 -14.44
C PRO A 52 29.66 11.17 -15.11
N THR A 53 28.74 12.06 -15.50
CA THR A 53 29.06 13.30 -16.19
C THR A 53 29.37 14.37 -15.15
N GLY A 54 30.61 14.40 -14.65
CA GLY A 54 31.20 15.49 -13.87
C GLY A 54 30.29 16.18 -12.84
N THR A 55 30.47 17.49 -12.69
CA THR A 55 29.57 18.34 -11.90
C THR A 55 28.26 18.58 -12.65
N PHE A 56 27.17 18.80 -11.92
CA PHE A 56 25.85 19.01 -12.50
C PHE A 56 25.76 20.31 -13.34
N ASP A 57 25.55 20.17 -14.65
CA ASP A 57 25.34 21.27 -15.60
C ASP A 57 23.84 21.49 -15.89
N ARG A 58 23.24 22.48 -15.23
CA ARG A 58 21.79 22.77 -15.34
C ARG A 58 21.36 23.14 -16.76
N GLU A 59 22.15 23.95 -17.48
CA GLU A 59 21.80 24.44 -18.81
C GLU A 59 21.72 23.31 -19.84
N ALA A 60 22.67 22.37 -19.80
CA ALA A 60 22.67 21.19 -20.66
C ALA A 60 21.45 20.30 -20.40
N LEU A 61 21.07 20.11 -19.12
CA LEU A 61 19.86 19.37 -18.76
C LEU A 61 18.59 20.05 -19.30
N GLN A 62 18.48 21.37 -19.16
CA GLN A 62 17.31 22.11 -19.64
C GLN A 62 17.18 22.00 -21.16
N GLN A 63 18.27 22.17 -21.91
CA GLN A 63 18.26 22.01 -23.37
C GLN A 63 17.85 20.60 -23.82
N HIS A 64 18.31 19.56 -23.10
CA HIS A 64 17.90 18.18 -23.38
C HIS A 64 16.39 18.01 -23.17
N LEU A 65 15.85 18.48 -22.05
CA LEU A 65 14.43 18.36 -21.74
C LEU A 65 13.55 19.17 -22.70
N GLU A 66 13.98 20.36 -23.12
CA GLU A 66 13.28 21.16 -24.13
C GLU A 66 13.23 20.43 -25.48
N LYS A 67 14.34 19.82 -25.89
CA LYS A 67 14.41 19.02 -27.11
C LYS A 67 13.50 17.80 -27.04
N GLU A 68 13.58 17.04 -25.94
CA GLU A 68 12.76 15.85 -25.71
C GLU A 68 11.26 16.18 -25.68
N ALA A 69 10.88 17.29 -25.03
CA ALA A 69 9.50 17.75 -24.99
C ALA A 69 8.98 18.19 -26.37
N LEU A 70 9.84 18.74 -27.24
CA LEU A 70 9.47 19.15 -28.59
C LEU A 70 9.35 17.94 -29.53
N GLU A 71 10.16 16.90 -29.33
CA GLU A 71 10.18 15.67 -30.12
C GLU A 71 9.09 14.67 -29.70
N HIS A 72 8.55 14.80 -28.48
CA HIS A 72 7.52 13.90 -27.97
C HIS A 72 6.17 14.12 -28.67
N GLU A 73 5.77 13.16 -29.52
CA GLU A 73 4.51 13.21 -30.26
C GLU A 73 3.29 12.95 -29.36
N ASP A 74 2.16 13.57 -29.70
CA ASP A 74 0.87 13.33 -29.04
C ASP A 74 0.32 11.95 -29.42
N ARG A 75 -0.35 11.28 -28.47
CA ARG A 75 -0.96 9.96 -28.73
C ARG A 75 -2.20 10.12 -29.63
N GLU A 76 -2.20 9.52 -30.81
CA GLU A 76 -3.30 9.65 -31.79
C GLU A 76 -4.60 8.96 -31.35
N ASP A 77 -4.54 7.93 -30.51
CA ASP A 77 -5.70 7.10 -30.12
C ASP A 77 -6.55 7.69 -28.97
N LEU A 78 -6.37 8.97 -28.65
CA LEU A 78 -7.09 9.62 -27.54
C LEU A 78 -8.56 9.88 -27.91
N VAL A 79 -9.47 9.14 -27.26
CA VAL A 79 -10.90 9.45 -27.33
C VAL A 79 -11.15 10.81 -26.66
N PRO A 80 -11.70 11.81 -27.38
CA PRO A 80 -11.92 13.14 -26.82
C PRO A 80 -12.90 13.05 -25.65
N PHE A 81 -12.59 13.77 -24.56
CA PHE A 81 -13.43 13.78 -23.37
C PHE A 81 -14.76 14.49 -23.63
N THR A 82 -15.86 13.74 -23.65
CA THR A 82 -17.19 14.25 -24.01
C THR A 82 -17.96 14.95 -22.89
N LYS A 83 -17.41 15.12 -21.67
CA LYS A 83 -18.09 15.69 -20.48
C LYS A 83 -19.42 15.03 -20.09
N GLU A 84 -19.79 13.92 -20.73
CA GLU A 84 -21.04 13.21 -20.47
C GLU A 84 -20.93 12.38 -19.20
N LYS A 85 -21.85 12.62 -18.26
CA LYS A 85 -21.99 11.79 -17.04
C LYS A 85 -22.68 10.48 -17.41
N LYS A 86 -21.91 9.40 -17.61
CA LYS A 86 -22.44 8.05 -17.89
C LYS A 86 -23.08 7.36 -16.68
N GLY A 87 -22.83 7.85 -15.47
CA GLY A 87 -23.34 7.27 -14.21
C GLY A 87 -24.70 7.83 -13.80
N LYS A 88 -25.53 6.98 -13.17
CA LYS A 88 -26.74 7.42 -12.47
C LYS A 88 -26.33 8.29 -11.28
N THR A 89 -26.96 9.45 -11.11
CA THR A 89 -26.80 10.27 -9.91
C THR A 89 -27.24 9.47 -8.69
N PHE A 90 -26.36 9.37 -7.70
CA PHE A 90 -26.65 8.68 -6.45
C PHE A 90 -27.82 9.38 -5.74
N VAL A 91 -28.88 8.62 -5.46
CA VAL A 91 -29.97 9.07 -4.60
C VAL A 91 -29.77 8.39 -3.25
N PRO A 92 -29.58 9.15 -2.14
CA PRO A 92 -29.41 8.56 -0.83
C PRO A 92 -30.68 7.78 -0.46
N LYS A 93 -30.52 6.50 -0.12
CA LYS A 93 -31.63 5.68 0.39
C LYS A 93 -31.96 6.19 1.79
N LYS A 94 -33.26 6.40 2.06
CA LYS A 94 -33.74 6.65 3.42
C LYS A 94 -33.32 5.45 4.30
N PRO A 95 -32.84 5.68 5.53
CA PRO A 95 -32.46 4.59 6.42
C PRO A 95 -33.68 3.66 6.60
N ALA A 96 -33.46 2.36 6.44
CA ALA A 96 -34.51 1.36 6.64
C ALA A 96 -35.01 1.44 8.07
N GLU A 97 -36.31 1.61 8.25
CA GLU A 97 -36.97 1.46 9.55
C GLU A 97 -36.78 -0.01 10.00
N ILE A 98 -36.22 -0.19 11.19
CA ILE A 98 -35.94 -1.51 11.75
C ILE A 98 -37.30 -2.20 12.01
N PRO A 99 -37.52 -3.46 11.56
CA PRO A 99 -38.79 -4.17 11.76
C PRO A 99 -39.21 -4.19 13.23
N GLU A 100 -40.50 -3.95 13.53
CA GLU A 100 -41.02 -3.84 14.91
C GLU A 100 -40.72 -5.05 15.80
N HIS A 101 -40.48 -6.22 15.21
CA HIS A 101 -40.18 -7.46 15.93
C HIS A 101 -38.77 -7.50 16.57
N GLU A 102 -37.86 -6.58 16.20
CA GLU A 102 -36.55 -6.43 16.86
C GLU A 102 -36.52 -5.28 17.87
N GLN A 103 -37.62 -4.55 18.05
CA GLN A 103 -37.72 -3.48 19.04
C GLN A 103 -37.83 -4.08 20.44
N VAL A 104 -36.75 -4.01 21.21
CA VAL A 104 -36.76 -4.37 22.63
C VAL A 104 -37.62 -3.35 23.38
N LYS A 105 -38.87 -3.72 23.69
CA LYS A 105 -39.77 -2.91 24.53
C LYS A 105 -39.36 -3.07 25.98
N LEU A 106 -38.85 -2.00 26.57
CA LEU A 106 -38.50 -1.95 27.99
C LEU A 106 -39.73 -1.54 28.81
N GLU A 107 -39.67 -1.74 30.12
CA GLU A 107 -40.67 -1.19 31.02
C GLU A 107 -40.69 0.35 30.88
N PRO A 108 -41.87 1.00 30.95
CA PRO A 108 -42.02 2.41 30.60
C PRO A 108 -41.14 3.34 31.46
N GLU A 109 -40.92 3.00 32.73
CA GLU A 109 -40.04 3.74 33.64
C GLU A 109 -38.56 3.66 33.20
N LEU A 110 -38.11 2.50 32.71
CA LEU A 110 -36.74 2.29 32.24
C LEU A 110 -36.50 2.94 30.87
N GLU A 111 -37.51 2.91 29.98
CA GLU A 111 -37.43 3.56 28.68
C GLU A 111 -37.33 5.10 28.82
N GLU A 112 -38.08 5.68 29.75
CA GLU A 112 -38.00 7.11 30.08
C GLU A 112 -36.65 7.49 30.71
N ALA A 113 -36.14 6.66 31.62
CA ALA A 113 -34.81 6.87 32.22
C ALA A 113 -33.69 6.83 31.17
N LEU A 114 -33.75 5.89 30.22
CA LEU A 114 -32.76 5.77 29.15
C LEU A 114 -32.86 6.92 28.12
N LYS A 115 -34.06 7.43 27.84
CA LYS A 115 -34.24 8.60 26.95
C LYS A 115 -33.73 9.90 27.57
N ASN A 116 -33.82 10.02 28.90
CA ASN A 116 -33.39 11.20 29.64
C ASN A 116 -31.95 11.11 30.18
N ALA A 117 -31.31 9.95 30.08
CA ALA A 117 -29.93 9.74 30.54
C ALA A 117 -28.93 10.58 29.73
N THR A 118 -27.90 11.09 30.42
CA THR A 118 -26.79 11.82 29.79
C THR A 118 -25.78 10.87 29.15
N ASP A 119 -25.01 11.35 28.16
CA ASP A 119 -23.98 10.54 27.47
C ASP A 119 -22.93 9.94 28.43
N ALA A 120 -22.67 10.60 29.56
CA ALA A 120 -21.79 10.10 30.62
C ALA A 120 -22.39 8.89 31.34
N GLU A 121 -23.66 8.97 31.74
CA GLU A 121 -24.38 7.87 32.40
C GLU A 121 -24.58 6.69 31.44
N MET A 122 -24.81 6.97 30.15
CA MET A 122 -24.88 5.94 29.11
C MET A 122 -23.55 5.19 28.95
N CYS A 123 -22.41 5.88 29.05
CA CYS A 123 -21.09 5.25 29.05
C CYS A 123 -20.92 4.32 30.27
N ASP A 124 -21.32 4.76 31.46
CA ASP A 124 -21.20 3.96 32.69
C ASP A 124 -22.10 2.71 32.66
N ILE A 125 -23.31 2.84 32.12
CA ILE A 125 -24.22 1.72 31.87
C ILE A 125 -23.58 0.74 30.89
N ALA A 126 -23.02 1.21 29.77
CA ALA A 126 -22.37 0.36 28.78
C ALA A 126 -21.17 -0.41 29.35
N VAL A 127 -20.35 0.24 30.17
CA VAL A 127 -19.20 -0.39 30.84
C VAL A 127 -19.65 -1.49 31.81
N THR A 128 -20.70 -1.21 32.58
CA THR A 128 -21.26 -2.17 33.54
C THR A 128 -21.85 -3.38 32.83
N LEU A 129 -22.63 -3.17 31.77
CA LEU A 129 -23.21 -4.24 30.96
C LEU A 129 -22.15 -5.09 30.25
N LEU A 130 -21.11 -4.46 29.69
CA LEU A 130 -19.99 -5.14 29.05
C LEU A 130 -19.24 -6.06 30.03
N SER A 131 -19.03 -5.57 31.25
CA SER A 131 -18.37 -6.33 32.33
C SER A 131 -19.22 -7.53 32.76
N HIS A 132 -20.54 -7.35 32.85
CA HIS A 132 -21.50 -8.41 33.17
C HIS A 132 -21.62 -9.45 32.04
N ALA A 133 -21.57 -9.03 30.78
CA ALA A 133 -21.56 -9.91 29.62
C ALA A 133 -20.30 -10.78 29.55
N LYS A 134 -19.13 -10.22 29.92
CA LYS A 134 -17.86 -10.97 30.02
C LYS A 134 -17.89 -12.05 31.11
N GLN A 135 -18.52 -11.79 32.26
CA GLN A 135 -18.62 -12.79 33.34
C GLN A 135 -19.57 -13.96 33.02
N LYS A 136 -20.61 -13.73 32.19
CA LYS A 136 -21.59 -14.77 31.83
C LYS A 136 -21.11 -15.76 30.76
N GLY A 137 -19.84 -15.73 30.35
CA GLY A 137 -19.23 -16.84 29.59
C GLY A 137 -20.00 -17.29 28.35
N ARG A 138 -20.55 -16.35 27.57
CA ARG A 138 -21.01 -16.66 26.22
C ARG A 138 -19.93 -16.22 25.25
N HIS A 139 -19.24 -17.18 24.68
CA HIS A 139 -18.40 -17.01 23.50
C HIS A 139 -19.31 -16.55 22.35
N PRO A 140 -19.08 -15.41 21.68
CA PRO A 140 -19.25 -15.34 20.25
C PRO A 140 -17.87 -15.62 19.67
N GLU A 141 -17.71 -16.84 19.17
CA GLU A 141 -16.71 -17.10 18.14
C GLU A 141 -17.12 -16.28 16.91
N SER A 142 -16.66 -15.03 16.89
CA SER A 142 -16.70 -14.19 15.71
C SER A 142 -15.45 -13.34 15.78
N GLN A 143 -14.51 -13.68 14.90
CA GLN A 143 -13.30 -12.92 14.64
C GLN A 143 -13.71 -11.51 14.21
N SER A 144 -13.89 -10.59 15.16
CA SER A 144 -13.78 -9.18 14.85
C SER A 144 -12.28 -8.88 14.86
N ARG A 145 -11.75 -8.67 13.66
CA ARG A 145 -10.44 -8.06 13.48
C ARG A 145 -10.46 -6.77 14.29
N VAL A 146 -9.69 -6.75 15.38
CA VAL A 146 -9.30 -5.48 15.99
C VAL A 146 -8.52 -4.76 14.91
N CYS A 147 -9.13 -3.74 14.29
CA CYS A 147 -8.37 -2.81 13.49
C CYS A 147 -7.42 -2.10 14.47
N PRO A 148 -6.09 -2.18 14.28
CA PRO A 148 -5.20 -1.36 15.07
C PRO A 148 -5.59 0.10 14.85
N ALA A 149 -5.79 0.85 15.94
CA ALA A 149 -6.06 2.27 15.87
C ALA A 149 -4.92 2.94 15.07
N PRO A 150 -5.20 3.79 14.08
CA PRO A 150 -4.15 4.54 13.42
C PRO A 150 -3.44 5.42 14.46
N PRO A 151 -2.10 5.58 14.37
CA PRO A 151 -1.40 6.49 15.26
C PRO A 151 -1.97 7.89 15.08
N ALA A 152 -2.26 8.56 16.21
CA ALA A 152 -2.78 9.91 16.22
C ALA A 152 -1.81 10.83 15.45
N CYS A 153 -2.27 11.42 14.34
CA CYS A 153 -1.60 12.57 13.75
C CYS A 153 -1.67 13.73 14.74
N GLN A 154 -0.56 14.00 15.44
CA GLN A 154 -0.39 15.29 16.10
C GLN A 154 -0.34 16.39 15.04
N ARG A 155 -0.95 17.53 15.38
CA ARG A 155 -1.35 18.63 14.48
C ARG A 155 -0.19 19.35 13.78
N ASP A 156 1.04 18.90 14.00
CA ASP A 156 2.28 19.62 13.66
C ASP A 156 3.09 18.94 12.53
N GLY A 157 2.48 18.00 11.79
CA GLY A 157 2.98 17.59 10.46
C GLY A 157 4.37 16.93 10.42
N ARG A 158 4.84 16.35 11.53
CA ARG A 158 6.11 15.60 11.58
C ARG A 158 5.86 14.14 11.95
N CYS A 159 6.12 13.22 11.01
CA CYS A 159 6.29 11.81 11.30
C CYS A 159 7.73 11.58 11.77
N THR A 160 7.93 11.23 13.04
CA THR A 160 9.22 10.72 13.52
C THR A 160 9.36 9.26 13.08
N PRO A 161 10.43 8.86 12.37
CA PRO A 161 10.75 7.45 12.20
C PRO A 161 11.09 6.88 13.57
N GLY A 162 10.29 5.94 14.05
CA GLY A 162 10.58 5.17 15.25
C GLY A 162 11.72 4.22 14.98
N TRP A 163 12.95 4.69 15.16
CA TRP A 163 14.12 3.84 15.33
C TRP A 163 14.99 4.43 16.42
N SER A 164 14.92 3.82 17.60
CA SER A 164 15.85 4.05 18.69
C SER A 164 17.05 3.11 18.48
N PRO A 165 18.29 3.61 18.44
CA PRO A 165 19.47 2.75 18.58
C PRO A 165 19.54 2.28 20.04
N ASP A 166 19.61 0.96 20.22
CA ASP A 166 19.94 0.32 21.49
C ASP A 166 21.31 0.82 22.01
N GLU A 167 21.39 0.96 23.34
CA GLU A 167 22.60 1.28 24.10
C GLU A 167 23.55 0.07 24.15
N ASP A 168 24.84 0.30 23.86
CA ASP A 168 26.01 -0.46 24.35
C ASP A 168 27.09 0.54 24.78
#